data_AF-X1F243-F1
#
_entry.id   AF-X1F243-F1
#
_cell.length_a   1.000
_cell.length_b   1.000
_cell.length_c   1.000
_cell.angle_alpha   90.00
_cell.angle_beta   90.00
_cell.angle_gamma   90.00
#
_symmetry.space_group_name_H-M   'P 1'
#
loop_
_entity.id
_entity.type
_entity.pdbx_description
1 polymer ?
#
loop_
_entity_poly.entity_id
_entity_poly.type
_entity_poly.pdbx_seq_one_letter_code
_entity_poly.pdbx_strand_id
1 'polypeptide(L)'
;EQALYLRGKASKELGDQKGEIAAFEELRKKYPRSDFSQEAYFRLGNYYYNQKRYKEAIEEFDKIIQFFPQSPLLSESNYWMGWSYFKLTDYKKASEYFNKVE
;
A
#
# COMPACT_ATOMS: atom_id res chain seq x y z
N GLU A 1 -15.18 10.39 -1.30
CA GLU A 1 -14.26 9.24 -1.40
C GLU A 1 -14.35 8.48 -2.73
N GLN A 2 -15.53 8.02 -3.17
CA GLN A 2 -15.67 7.18 -4.38
C GLN A 2 -15.16 7.84 -5.67
N ALA A 3 -15.40 9.14 -5.86
CA ALA A 3 -14.91 9.86 -7.04
C ALA A 3 -13.36 9.89 -7.13
N LEU A 4 -12.67 10.06 -6.00
CA LEU A 4 -11.20 10.02 -5.95
C LEU A 4 -10.68 8.62 -6.24
N TYR A 5 -11.35 7.60 -5.70
CA TYR A 5 -11.04 6.20 -5.99
C TYR A 5 -11.18 5.88 -7.47
N LEU A 6 -12.31 6.25 -8.09
CA LEU A 6 -12.55 6.04 -9.51
C LEU A 6 -11.57 6.82 -10.39
N ARG A 7 -11.19 8.04 -9.99
CA ARG A 7 -10.15 8.82 -10.69
C ARG A 7 -8.81 8.08 -10.67
N GLY A 8 -8.37 7.59 -9.51
CA GLY A 8 -7.13 6.83 -9.39
C GLY A 8 -7.15 5.56 -10.24
N LYS A 9 -8.28 4.83 -10.22
CA LYS A 9 -8.50 3.65 -11.07
C LYS A 9 -8.44 3.99 -12.56
N ALA A 10 -9.09 5.06 -13.00
CA ALA A 10 -9.05 5.48 -14.40
C ALA A 10 -7.63 5.87 -14.84
N SER A 11 -6.90 6.64 -14.02
CA SER A 11 -5.50 6.99 -14.29
C SER A 11 -4.61 5.76 -14.42
N LYS A 12 -4.82 4.72 -13.61
CA LYS A 12 -4.13 3.44 -13.74
C LYS A 12 -4.36 2.78 -15.10
N GLU A 13 -5.62 2.70 -15.55
CA GLU A 13 -5.96 2.11 -16.86
C GLU A 13 -5.38 2.93 -18.03
N LEU A 14 -5.21 4.24 -17.84
CA LEU A 14 -4.56 5.13 -18.82
C LEU A 14 -3.03 5.07 -18.78
N GLY A 15 -2.43 4.31 -17.86
CA GLY A 15 -0.98 4.31 -17.62
C GLY A 15 -0.44 5.62 -17.03
N ASP A 16 -1.32 6.53 -16.60
CA ASP A 16 -0.95 7.77 -15.93
C ASP A 16 -0.65 7.51 -14.46
N GLN A 17 0.56 7.02 -14.21
CA GLN A 17 1.03 6.75 -12.85
C GLN A 17 1.00 8.01 -11.97
N LYS A 18 1.26 9.20 -12.52
CA LYS A 18 1.25 10.44 -11.72
C LYS A 18 -0.16 10.77 -11.25
N GLY A 19 -1.15 10.67 -12.13
CA GLY A 19 -2.55 10.87 -11.79
C GLY A 19 -3.08 9.83 -10.81
N GLU A 20 -2.67 8.56 -10.95
CA GLU A 20 -3.02 7.48 -10.02
C GLU A 20 -2.54 7.81 -8.60
N ILE A 21 -1.24 8.12 -8.44
CA ILE A 21 -0.64 8.42 -7.14
C ILE A 21 -1.29 9.67 -6.53
N ALA A 22 -1.47 10.75 -7.30
CA ALA A 22 -2.10 11.97 -6.80
C ALA A 22 -3.53 11.73 -6.31
N ALA A 23 -4.32 10.90 -7.01
CA ALA A 23 -5.67 10.55 -6.60
C ALA A 23 -5.71 9.72 -5.31
N PHE A 24 -4.83 8.73 -5.18
CA PHE A 24 -4.77 7.88 -3.99
C PHE A 24 -4.16 8.60 -2.78
N GLU A 25 -3.19 9.50 -2.97
CA GLU A 25 -2.70 10.37 -1.88
C GLU A 25 -3.80 11.27 -1.35
N GLU A 26 -4.58 11.89 -2.23
CA GLU A 26 -5.71 12.74 -1.82
C GLU A 26 -6.80 11.93 -1.10
N LEU A 27 -7.12 10.73 -1.62
CA LEU A 27 -8.11 9.84 -1.02
C LEU A 27 -7.73 9.44 0.40
N ARG A 28 -6.49 8.95 0.57
CA ARG A 28 -5.93 8.59 1.88
C ARG A 28 -5.93 9.77 2.85
N LYS A 29 -5.54 10.96 2.39
CA LYS A 29 -5.43 12.15 3.24
C LYS A 29 -6.79 12.64 3.71
N LYS A 30 -7.79 12.67 2.83
CA LYS A 30 -9.15 13.15 3.14
C LYS A 30 -10.00 12.11 3.86
N TYR A 31 -9.80 10.82 3.55
CA TYR A 31 -10.65 9.73 4.02
C TYR A 31 -9.81 8.53 4.52
N PRO A 32 -8.95 8.69 5.54
CA PRO A 32 -7.92 7.71 5.89
C PRO A 32 -8.41 6.33 6.31
N ARG A 33 -9.69 6.17 6.66
CA ARG A 33 -10.31 4.91 7.11
C ARG A 33 -11.54 4.50 6.28
N SER A 34 -11.72 5.07 5.10
CA SER A 34 -12.76 4.63 4.17
C SER A 34 -12.41 3.28 3.55
N ASP A 35 -13.40 2.46 3.23
CA ASP A 35 -13.21 1.19 2.52
C ASP A 35 -12.47 1.35 1.19
N PHE A 36 -12.52 2.52 0.56
CA PHE A 36 -11.75 2.80 -0.66
C PHE A 36 -10.27 3.08 -0.40
N SER A 37 -9.92 3.47 0.83
CA SER A 37 -8.57 3.90 1.19
C SER A 37 -7.62 2.74 1.41
N GLN A 38 -8.10 1.54 1.78
CA GLN A 38 -7.24 0.35 1.87
C GLN A 38 -6.49 0.07 0.56
N GLU A 39 -7.18 0.20 -0.58
CA GLU A 39 -6.57 0.07 -1.91
C GLU A 39 -5.59 1.21 -2.18
N ALA A 40 -5.91 2.44 -1.76
CA ALA A 40 -5.02 3.59 -1.91
C ALA A 40 -3.69 3.38 -1.16
N TYR A 41 -3.73 2.98 0.12
CA TYR A 41 -2.52 2.62 0.86
C TYR A 41 -1.74 1.51 0.16
N PHE A 42 -2.43 0.48 -0.34
CA PHE A 42 -1.77 -0.65 -0.99
C PHE A 42 -1.07 -0.25 -2.29
N ARG A 43 -1.72 0.58 -3.12
CA ARG A 43 -1.17 1.08 -4.38
C ARG A 43 0.02 2.02 -4.12
N LEU A 44 -0.09 2.89 -3.12
CA LEU A 44 1.00 3.78 -2.71
C LEU A 44 2.19 3.00 -2.15
N GLY A 45 1.94 1.96 -1.36
CA GLY A 45 2.99 1.06 -0.85
C GLY A 45 3.75 0.37 -1.98
N ASN A 46 3.04 -0.19 -2.94
CA ASN A 46 3.64 -0.80 -4.14
C ASN A 46 4.43 0.23 -4.96
N TYR A 47 3.90 1.44 -5.11
CA TYR A 47 4.60 2.52 -5.79
C TYR A 47 5.93 2.84 -5.11
N TYR A 48 5.94 3.07 -3.79
CA TYR A 48 7.17 3.34 -3.05
C TYR A 48 8.15 2.15 -3.10
N TYR A 49 7.65 0.91 -3.04
CA TYR A 49 8.49 -0.28 -3.20
C TYR A 49 9.21 -0.29 -4.55
N ASN A 50 8.49 -0.02 -5.63
CA ASN A 50 9.05 0.03 -6.99
C ASN A 50 10.09 1.16 -7.14
N GLN A 51 9.93 2.25 -6.40
CA GLN A 51 10.91 3.33 -6.32
C GLN A 51 12.08 3.04 -5.36
N LYS A 52 12.18 1.81 -4.84
CA LYS A 52 13.17 1.39 -3.84
C LYS A 52 13.08 2.17 -2.51
N ARG A 53 11.97 2.86 -2.28
CA ARG A 53 11.65 3.61 -1.06
C ARG A 53 10.99 2.67 -0.07
N TYR A 54 11.74 1.66 0.36
CA TYR A 54 11.21 0.52 1.11
C TYR A 54 10.62 0.90 2.48
N LYS A 55 11.18 1.91 3.16
CA LYS A 55 10.65 2.39 4.44
C LYS A 55 9.25 2.98 4.27
N GLU A 56 9.06 3.78 3.24
CA GLU A 56 7.78 4.41 2.95
C GLU A 56 6.77 3.38 2.47
N ALA A 57 7.20 2.38 1.68
CA ALA A 57 6.37 1.24 1.33
C ALA A 57 5.84 0.52 2.58
N ILE A 58 6.72 0.24 3.55
CA ILE A 58 6.35 -0.38 4.83
C ILE A 58 5.34 0.49 5.58
N GLU A 59 5.55 1.80 5.65
CA GLU A 59 4.62 2.72 6.31
C GLU A 59 3.22 2.68 5.68
N GLU A 60 3.10 2.62 4.36
CA GLU A 60 1.81 2.50 3.69
C GLU A 60 1.12 1.16 3.96
N PHE A 61 1.85 0.05 3.85
CA PHE A 61 1.29 -1.28 4.10
C PHE A 61 0.87 -1.45 5.57
N ASP A 62 1.64 -0.89 6.51
CA ASP A 62 1.31 -0.91 7.94
C ASP A 62 -0.01 -0.18 8.25
N LYS A 63 -0.36 0.86 7.49
CA LYS A 63 -1.68 1.52 7.62
C LYS A 63 -2.83 0.59 7.29
N ILE A 64 -2.63 -0.40 6.41
CA ILE A 64 -3.67 -1.39 6.10
C ILE A 64 -3.93 -2.27 7.32
N ILE A 65 -2.86 -2.72 7.97
CA ILE A 65 -2.92 -3.53 9.20
C ILE A 65 -3.59 -2.73 10.33
N GLN A 66 -3.23 -1.46 10.50
CA GLN A 66 -3.74 -0.61 11.57
C GLN A 66 -5.20 -0.19 11.37
N PHE A 67 -5.59 0.18 10.15
CA PHE A 67 -6.89 0.81 9.89
C PHE A 67 -7.92 -0.15 9.33
N PHE A 68 -7.49 -1.25 8.70
CA PHE A 68 -8.38 -2.20 8.04
C PHE A 68 -8.03 -3.65 8.45
N PRO A 69 -8.21 -4.01 9.74
CA PRO A 69 -7.85 -5.34 10.26
C PRO A 69 -8.69 -6.49 9.71
N GLN A 70 -9.69 -6.23 8.86
CA GLN A 70 -10.44 -7.23 8.10
C GLN A 70 -10.22 -7.11 6.59
N SER A 71 -9.24 -6.33 6.15
CA SER A 71 -8.98 -6.12 4.73
C SER A 71 -8.54 -7.41 4.05
N PRO A 72 -9.06 -7.72 2.85
CA PRO A 72 -8.51 -8.80 2.04
C PRO A 72 -7.05 -8.56 1.62
N LEU A 73 -6.56 -7.32 1.72
CA LEU A 73 -5.20 -6.95 1.36
C LEU A 73 -4.18 -7.20 2.48
N LEU A 74 -4.58 -7.70 3.66
CA LEU A 74 -3.66 -7.91 4.78
C LEU A 74 -2.54 -8.89 4.47
N SER A 75 -2.87 -10.04 3.90
CA SER A 75 -1.89 -11.07 3.54
C SER A 75 -0.88 -10.52 2.52
N GLU A 76 -1.37 -9.85 1.47
CA GLU A 76 -0.51 -9.26 0.45
C GLU A 76 0.31 -8.07 0.98
N SER A 77 -0.23 -7.27 1.90
CA SER A 77 0.50 -6.20 2.57
C SER A 77 1.65 -6.75 3.43
N ASN A 78 1.41 -7.82 4.21
CA ASN A 78 2.47 -8.50 4.97
C ASN A 78 3.55 -9.06 4.03
N TYR A 79 3.17 -9.63 2.89
CA TYR A 79 4.11 -10.13 1.89
C TYR A 79 5.04 -9.02 1.36
N TRP A 80 4.48 -7.87 0.97
CA TRP A 80 5.27 -6.74 0.48
C TRP A 80 6.09 -6.06 1.58
N MET A 81 5.62 -6.04 2.84
CA MET A 81 6.43 -5.62 3.99
C MET A 81 7.62 -6.57 4.19
N GLY A 82 7.42 -7.88 4.08
CA GLY A 82 8.50 -8.88 4.14
C GLY A 82 9.57 -8.62 3.08
N TRP A 83 9.16 -8.40 1.83
CA TRP A 83 10.08 -8.01 0.75
C TRP A 83 10.77 -6.68 1.01
N SER A 84 10.05 -5.68 1.52
CA SER A 84 10.62 -4.37 1.83
C SER A 84 11.69 -4.47 2.91
N TYR A 85 11.45 -5.23 3.98
CA TYR A 85 12.45 -5.51 5.02
C TYR A 85 13.63 -6.31 4.48
N PHE A 86 13.38 -7.29 3.60
CA PHE A 86 14.44 -8.05 2.94
C PHE A 86 15.37 -7.14 2.12
N LYS A 87 14.80 -6.20 1.35
CA LYS A 87 15.58 -5.21 0.57
C LYS A 87 16.33 -4.23 1.45
N LEU A 88 15.84 -3.97 2.67
CA LEU A 88 16.53 -3.19 3.69
C LEU A 88 17.56 -4.00 4.50
N THR A 89 17.80 -5.27 4.16
CA THR A 89 18.69 -6.21 4.88
C THR A 89 18.27 -6.51 6.33
N ASP A 90 17.05 -6.15 6.72
CA ASP A 90 16.45 -6.55 8.00
C ASP A 90 15.80 -7.93 7.82
N TYR A 91 16.65 -8.95 7.71
CA TYR A 91 16.20 -10.32 7.46
C TYR A 91 15.35 -10.89 8.61
N LYS A 92 15.56 -10.40 9.83
CA LYS A 92 14.76 -10.80 11.00
C LYS A 92 13.31 -10.39 10.80
N LYS A 93 13.06 -9.11 10.47
CA LYS A 93 11.70 -8.65 10.17
C LYS A 93 11.16 -9.25 8.89
N ALA A 94 11.98 -9.42 7.86
CA ALA A 94 11.54 -10.06 6.62
C ALA A 94 10.93 -11.44 6.89
N SER A 95 11.64 -12.30 7.63
CA SER A 95 11.14 -13.62 8.02
C SER A 95 9.86 -13.54 8.85
N GLU A 96 9.79 -12.62 9.83
CA GLU A 96 8.58 -12.43 10.64
C GLU A 96 7.36 -12.11 9.76
N TYR A 97 7.50 -11.20 8.81
CA TYR A 97 6.40 -10.79 7.94
C TYR A 97 6.03 -11.83 6.89
N PHE A 98 6.99 -12.62 6.37
CA PHE A 98 6.68 -13.74 5.49
C PHE A 98 5.89 -14.85 6.20
N ASN A 99 6.20 -15.14 7.47
CA ASN A 99 5.47 -16.13 8.25
C ASN A 99 4.01 -15.73 8.55
N LYS A 100 3.64 -14.44 8.39
CA LYS A 100 2.25 -13.96 8.53
C LYS A 100 1.40 -14.21 7.29
N VAL A 101 2.00 -14.68 6.19
CA VAL A 101 1.36 -14.93 4.90
C VAL A 101 1.05 -16.42 4.69
N GLU A 102 1.73 -17.29 5.46
CA GLU A 102 1.53 -18.77 5.49
C GLU A 102 0.30 -19.22 6.28
#